data_AF-A0A2M6GHU5-F1
#
_entry.id   AF-A0A2M6GHU5-F1
#
_cell.length_a   1.000
_cell.length_b   1.000
_cell.length_c   1.000
_cell.angle_alpha   90.00
_cell.angle_beta   90.00
_cell.angle_gamma   90.00
#
_symmetry.space_group_name_H-M   'P 1'
#
loop_
_entity.id
_entity.type
_entity.pdbx_description
1 polymer ?
#
loop_
_entity_poly.entity_id
_entity_poly.type
_entity_poly.pdbx_seq_one_letter_code
_entity_poly.pdbx_strand_id
1 'polypeptide(L)'
;MQLFKTIRLIWTFYRNFVFVSLLITMSCVKVIWETGFGWFGLLFWGKLATLGLLFYFINSYKHKEYYYYQNLGVSKVRLWVTTLLFDFCLFLFLTVLAYKLK
;
A
#
# COMPACT_ATOMS: atom_id res chain seq x y z
N MET A 1 -15.54 12.36 17.21
CA MET A 1 -14.25 13.10 17.22
C MET A 1 -12.99 12.20 17.28
N GLN A 2 -13.02 11.00 17.85
CA GLN A 2 -11.83 10.13 17.91
C GLN A 2 -11.49 9.42 16.58
N LEU A 3 -12.49 8.98 15.80
CA LEU A 3 -12.28 8.34 14.50
C LEU A 3 -11.49 9.21 13.50
N PHE A 4 -11.82 10.50 13.41
CA PHE A 4 -11.10 11.45 12.55
C PHE A 4 -9.62 11.60 12.92
N LYS A 5 -9.30 11.53 14.23
CA LYS A 5 -7.90 11.56 14.69
C LYS A 5 -7.16 10.29 14.24
N THR A 6 -7.79 9.12 14.37
CA THR A 6 -7.22 7.84 13.94
C THR A 6 -6.99 7.80 12.42
N ILE A 7 -7.96 8.26 11.63
CA ILE A 7 -7.83 8.34 10.16
C ILE A 7 -6.66 9.26 9.78
N ARG A 8 -6.54 10.44 10.42
CA ARG A 8 -5.41 11.35 10.18
C ARG A 8 -4.06 10.72 10.52
N LEU A 9 -3.99 9.92 11.58
CA LEU A 9 -2.76 9.22 11.98
C LEU A 9 -2.38 8.14 10.97
N ILE A 10 -3.35 7.32 10.55
CA ILE A 10 -3.15 6.31 9.49
C ILE A 10 -2.71 6.99 8.19
N TRP A 11 -3.32 8.11 7.82
CA TRP A 11 -2.94 8.87 6.63
C TRP A 11 -1.50 9.41 6.72
N THR A 12 -1.13 9.96 7.87
CA THR A 12 0.24 10.45 8.12
C THR A 12 1.25 9.31 7.96
N PHE A 13 0.92 8.11 8.45
CA PHE A 13 1.75 6.92 8.29
C PHE A 13 1.83 6.48 6.81
N TYR A 14 0.69 6.42 6.12
CA TYR A 14 0.61 6.00 4.71
C TYR A 14 1.41 6.92 3.77
N ARG A 15 1.46 8.22 4.09
CA ARG A 15 2.22 9.22 3.33
C ARG A 15 3.70 8.89 3.19
N ASN A 16 4.28 8.10 4.11
CA ASN A 16 5.68 7.68 4.05
C ASN A 16 6.00 6.84 2.81
N PHE A 17 5.04 6.11 2.24
CA PHE A 17 5.29 5.17 1.15
C PHE A 17 4.25 5.13 0.04
N VAL A 18 3.13 5.85 0.20
CA VAL A 18 2.08 5.95 -0.83
C VAL A 18 2.63 6.33 -2.20
N PHE A 19 3.59 7.26 -2.25
CA PHE A 19 4.15 7.72 -3.53
C PHE A 19 4.88 6.60 -4.26
N VAL A 20 5.79 5.90 -3.56
CA VAL A 20 6.54 4.77 -4.12
C VAL A 20 5.58 3.64 -4.51
N SER A 21 4.61 3.35 -3.65
CA SER A 21 3.64 2.29 -3.90
C SER A 21 2.73 2.58 -5.11
N LEU A 22 2.29 3.84 -5.27
CA LEU A 22 1.50 4.27 -6.42
C LEU A 22 2.30 4.19 -7.72
N LEU A 23 3.58 4.58 -7.72
CA LEU A 23 4.44 4.44 -8.90
C LEU A 23 4.54 2.97 -9.34
N ILE A 24 4.73 2.05 -8.39
CA ILE A 24 4.75 0.61 -8.67
C ILE A 24 3.40 0.16 -9.22
N THR A 25 2.29 0.55 -8.58
CA THR A 25 0.94 0.20 -9.05
C THR A 25 0.68 0.71 -10.47
N MET A 26 1.03 1.96 -10.79
CA MET A 26 0.88 2.52 -12.13
C MET A 26 1.73 1.77 -13.16
N SER A 27 2.96 1.38 -12.80
CA SER A 27 3.81 0.58 -13.68
C SER A 27 3.21 -0.79 -13.99
N CYS A 28 2.67 -1.49 -12.98
CA CYS A 28 1.98 -2.77 -13.18
C CYS A 28 0.74 -2.61 -14.06
N VAL A 29 -0.08 -1.59 -13.81
CA VAL A 29 -1.29 -1.33 -14.59
C VAL A 29 -0.94 -1.03 -16.05
N LYS A 30 0.12 -0.26 -16.31
CA LYS A 30 0.60 0.01 -17.67
C LYS A 30 1.01 -1.27 -18.39
N VAL A 31 1.74 -2.16 -17.72
CA VAL A 31 2.13 -3.45 -18.31
C VAL A 31 0.89 -4.28 -18.66
N ILE A 32 -0.09 -4.38 -17.76
CA ILE A 32 -1.34 -5.11 -18.03
C ILE A 32 -2.11 -4.50 -19.21
N TRP A 33 -2.12 -3.17 -19.31
CA TRP A 33 -2.76 -2.48 -20.43
C TRP A 33 -2.12 -2.84 -21.78
N GLU A 34 -0.80 -2.97 -21.84
CA GLU A 34 -0.10 -3.33 -23.08
C GLU A 34 -0.17 -4.84 -23.37
N THR A 35 0.19 -5.68 -22.41
CA THR A 35 0.33 -7.15 -22.61
C THR A 35 -0.94 -7.96 -22.37
N GLY A 36 -1.97 -7.36 -21.77
CA GLY A 36 -3.18 -8.07 -21.34
C GLY A 36 -3.01 -8.83 -20.02
N PHE A 37 -4.04 -9.61 -19.66
CA PHE A 37 -4.18 -10.23 -18.32
C PHE A 37 -3.26 -11.44 -18.08
N GLY A 38 -2.57 -11.97 -19.11
CA GLY A 38 -1.67 -13.12 -18.97
C GLY A 38 -0.50 -12.89 -18.02
N TRP A 39 -0.06 -11.64 -17.87
CA TRP A 39 1.03 -11.25 -16.96
C TRP A 39 0.57 -10.93 -15.53
N PHE A 40 -0.75 -10.99 -15.27
CA PHE A 40 -1.31 -10.65 -13.97
C PHE A 40 -0.69 -11.47 -12.83
N GLY A 41 -0.47 -12.77 -13.02
CA GLY A 41 0.12 -13.63 -11.98
C GLY A 41 1.50 -13.15 -11.53
N LEU A 42 2.39 -12.82 -12.48
CA LEU A 42 3.73 -12.32 -12.17
C LEU A 42 3.66 -10.95 -11.48
N LEU A 43 2.83 -10.03 -11.99
CA LEU A 43 2.67 -8.70 -11.42
C LEU A 43 2.04 -8.71 -10.03
N PHE A 44 1.12 -9.65 -9.78
CA PHE A 44 0.51 -9.88 -8.47
C PHE A 44 1.55 -10.28 -7.43
N TRP A 45 2.37 -11.29 -7.74
CA TRP A 45 3.46 -11.71 -6.85
C TRP A 45 4.52 -10.62 -6.70
N GLY A 46 4.83 -9.90 -7.78
CA GLY A 46 5.70 -8.73 -7.75
C GLY A 46 5.18 -7.65 -6.80
N LYS A 47 3.89 -7.32 -6.87
CA LYS A 47 3.26 -6.35 -5.97
C LYS A 47 3.34 -6.82 -4.51
N LEU A 48 3.05 -8.09 -4.22
CA LEU A 48 3.20 -8.63 -2.86
C LEU A 48 4.64 -8.55 -2.36
N ALA A 49 5.62 -8.88 -3.20
CA ALA A 49 7.03 -8.77 -2.85
C ALA A 49 7.43 -7.32 -2.53
N THR A 50 6.99 -6.34 -3.34
CA THR A 50 7.26 -4.92 -3.09
C THR A 50 6.62 -4.40 -1.81
N LEU A 51 5.40 -4.86 -1.48
CA LEU A 51 4.75 -4.54 -0.20
C LEU A 51 5.54 -5.11 0.99
N GLY A 52 6.04 -6.34 0.88
CA GLY A 52 6.93 -6.94 1.88
C GLY A 52 8.24 -6.17 2.05
N LEU A 53 8.83 -5.70 0.95
CA LEU A 53 10.05 -4.89 0.97
C LEU A 53 9.81 -3.51 1.60
N LEU A 54 8.71 -2.84 1.25
CA LEU A 54 8.29 -1.59 1.89
C LEU A 54 8.04 -1.79 3.39
N PHE A 55 7.39 -2.90 3.76
CA PHE A 55 7.21 -3.28 5.16
C PHE A 55 8.54 -3.39 5.88
N TYR A 56 9.46 -4.17 5.35
CA TYR A 56 10.78 -4.37 5.94
C TYR A 56 11.56 -3.06 6.08
N PHE A 57 11.60 -2.26 5.02
CA PHE A 57 12.35 -1.00 4.98
C PHE A 57 11.83 0.00 6.03
N ILE A 58 10.53 0.27 6.05
CA ILE A 58 9.94 1.21 7.01
C ILE A 58 10.04 0.66 8.43
N ASN A 59 9.86 -0.65 8.60
CA ASN A 59 9.99 -1.29 9.91
C ASN A 59 11.40 -1.17 10.50
N SER A 60 12.44 -1.20 9.67
CA SER A 60 13.82 -1.01 10.11
C SER A 60 14.15 0.47 10.36
N TYR A 61 13.92 1.33 9.36
CA TYR A 61 14.35 2.73 9.39
C TYR A 61 13.50 3.64 10.29
N LYS A 62 12.18 3.39 10.37
CA LYS A 62 11.21 4.23 11.09
C LYS A 62 10.67 3.57 12.35
N HIS A 63 11.41 2.61 12.93
CA HIS A 63 10.93 1.88 14.12
C HIS A 63 10.56 2.80 15.30
N LYS A 64 11.25 3.94 15.45
CA LYS A 64 10.98 4.92 16.51
C LYS A 64 9.66 5.68 16.31
N GLU A 65 9.21 5.84 15.07
CA GLU A 65 7.93 6.52 14.78
C GLU A 65 6.74 5.71 15.33
N TYR A 66 6.87 4.39 15.51
CA TYR A 66 5.80 3.56 16.07
C TYR A 66 5.41 3.96 17.49
N TYR A 67 6.35 4.45 18.31
CA TYR A 67 6.05 4.90 19.67
C TYR A 67 5.12 6.12 19.67
N TYR A 68 5.26 7.03 18.70
CA TYR A 68 4.36 8.17 18.55
C TYR A 68 2.91 7.73 18.34
N TYR A 69 2.69 6.77 17.43
CA TYR A 69 1.35 6.26 17.15
C TYR A 69 0.77 5.44 18.30
N GLN A 70 1.61 4.64 18.98
CA GLN A 70 1.20 3.86 20.15
C GLN A 70 0.78 4.75 21.31
N ASN A 71 1.51 5.84 21.59
CA ASN A 71 1.14 6.82 22.62
C ASN A 71 -0.19 7.52 22.31
N LEU A 72 -0.59 7.58 21.04
CA LEU A 72 -1.88 8.10 20.59
C LEU A 72 -2.98 7.02 20.49
N GLY A 73 -2.71 5.80 20.96
CA GLY A 73 -3.68 4.70 21.03
C GLY A 73 -3.83 3.88 19.74
N VAL A 74 -2.94 4.05 18.76
CA VAL A 74 -2.97 3.28 17.51
C VAL A 74 -1.85 2.25 17.50
N SER A 75 -2.22 0.96 17.45
CA SER A 75 -1.24 -0.12 17.41
C SER A 75 -0.53 -0.20 16.06
N LYS A 76 0.74 -0.63 16.09
CA LYS A 76 1.58 -0.88 14.91
C LYS A 76 0.90 -1.84 13.91
N VAL A 77 0.28 -2.91 14.41
CA VAL A 77 -0.43 -3.89 13.58
C VAL A 77 -1.58 -3.21 12.84
N ARG A 78 -2.37 -2.36 13.52
CA ARG A 78 -3.49 -1.65 12.90
C ARG A 78 -3.01 -0.70 11.80
N LEU A 79 -1.91 0.03 12.00
CA LEU A 79 -1.32 0.89 10.96
C LEU A 79 -0.95 0.08 9.70
N TRP A 80 -0.23 -1.02 9.88
CA TRP A 80 0.23 -1.84 8.77
C TRP A 80 -0.91 -2.55 8.05
N VAL A 81 -1.81 -3.22 8.77
CA VAL A 81 -2.94 -3.93 8.16
C VAL A 81 -3.82 -2.96 7.37
N THR A 82 -4.16 -1.81 7.94
CA THR A 82 -5.04 -0.85 7.24
C THR A 82 -4.37 -0.27 5.99
N THR A 83 -3.09 0.09 6.06
CA THR A 83 -2.40 0.70 4.90
C THR A 83 -2.03 -0.31 3.82
N LEU A 84 -1.56 -1.51 4.19
CA LEU A 84 -1.26 -2.57 3.21
C LEU A 84 -2.53 -3.08 2.53
N LEU A 85 -3.61 -3.27 3.30
CA LEU A 85 -4.89 -3.69 2.74
C LEU A 85 -5.44 -2.63 1.79
N PHE A 86 -5.43 -1.36 2.19
CA PHE A 86 -5.87 -0.27 1.32
C PHE A 86 -5.06 -0.22 0.02
N ASP A 87 -3.74 -0.30 0.11
CA ASP A 87 -2.85 -0.24 -1.05
C ASP A 87 -3.05 -1.43 -2.01
N PHE A 88 -3.21 -2.63 -1.46
CA PHE A 88 -3.47 -3.84 -2.22
C PHE A 88 -4.85 -3.81 -2.89
N CYS A 89 -5.89 -3.35 -2.17
CA CYS A 89 -7.21 -3.12 -2.74
C CYS A 89 -7.18 -2.09 -3.87
N LEU A 90 -6.41 -1.01 -3.73
CA LEU A 90 -6.21 0.00 -4.77
C LEU A 90 -5.54 -0.61 -6.00
N PHE A 91 -4.53 -1.46 -5.82
CA PHE A 91 -3.89 -2.19 -6.92
C PHE A 91 -4.88 -3.09 -7.67
N LEU A 92 -5.67 -3.90 -6.95
CA LEU A 92 -6.68 -4.77 -7.57
C LEU A 92 -7.75 -3.95 -8.30
N PHE A 93 -8.24 -2.88 -7.68
CA PHE A 93 -9.25 -2.00 -8.27
C PHE A 93 -8.77 -1.38 -9.58
N LEU A 94 -7.56 -0.81 -9.61
CA LEU A 94 -6.99 -0.22 -10.82
C LEU A 94 -6.72 -1.27 -11.89
N THR A 95 -6.30 -2.47 -11.51
CA THR A 95 -6.06 -3.57 -12.45
C THR A 95 -7.36 -4.03 -13.12
N VAL A 96 -8.44 -4.20 -12.35
CA VAL A 96 -9.76 -4.57 -12.89
C VAL A 96 -10.31 -3.46 -13.78
N LEU A 97 -10.14 -2.20 -13.36
CA LEU A 97 -10.58 -1.04 -14.15
C LEU A 97 -9.81 -0.95 -15.48
N ALA A 98 -8.50 -1.16 -15.46
CA ALA A 98 -7.67 -1.21 -16.66
C ALA A 98 -8.08 -2.33 -17.61
N TYR A 99 -8.43 -3.51 -17.07
CA TYR A 99 -8.92 -4.61 -17.88
C TYR A 99 -10.30 -4.33 -18.52
N LYS A 100 -11.20 -3.63 -17.82
CA LYS A 100 -12.52 -3.29 -18.35
C LYS A 100 -12.53 -2.18 -19.40
N LEU A 101 -11.56 -1.28 -19.34
CA LEU A 101 -11.48 -0.13 -20.25
C LEU A 101 -10.72 -0.44 -21.56
N LYS A 102 -9.95 -1.53 -21.59
CA LYS A 102 -9.29 -2.04 -22.79
C LYS A 102 -10.26 -2.90 -23.60
#